data_AF-A0A970G431-F1
#
_entry.id   AF-A0A970G431-F1
#
_cell.length_a   1.000
_cell.length_b   1.000
_cell.length_c   1.000
_cell.angle_alpha   90.00
_cell.angle_beta   90.00
_cell.angle_gamma   90.00
#
_symmetry.space_group_name_H-M   'P 1'
#
loop_
_entity.id
_entity.type
_entity.pdbx_description
1 polymer ?
#
loop_
_entity_poly.entity_id
_entity_poly.type
_entity_poly.pdbx_seq_one_letter_code
_entity_poly.pdbx_strand_id
1 'polypeptide(L)' 'MGMTYREVCEILGSGGELLSRADLGMGFTYVTELYMWEGNSLGGNAIVTFQGGRAVAKAQFGLR' A
#
# COMPACT_ATOMS: atom_id res chain seq x y z
N MET A 1 3.50 7.13 9.42
CA MET A 1 3.67 7.06 7.95
C MET A 1 5.15 7.23 7.64
N GLY A 2 5.63 6.69 6.52
CA GLY A 2 7.07 6.62 6.20
C GLY A 2 7.67 5.21 6.13
N MET A 3 6.90 4.17 6.47
CA MET A 3 7.30 2.76 6.35
C MET A 3 7.46 2.37 4.88
N THR A 4 8.41 1.49 4.60
CA THR A 4 8.59 0.83 3.32
C THR A 4 7.52 -0.24 3.10
N TYR A 5 7.30 -0.63 1.84
CA TYR A 5 6.41 -1.76 1.51
C TYR A 5 6.79 -3.02 2.29
N ARG A 6 8.09 -3.32 2.39
CA ARG A 6 8.60 -4.48 3.13
C ARG A 6 8.20 -4.44 4.60
N GLU A 7 8.42 -3.32 5.29
CA GLU A 7 8.03 -3.16 6.70
C GLU A 7 6.51 -3.31 6.89
N VAL A 8 5.71 -2.82 5.94
CA VAL A 8 4.25 -3.02 5.97
C VAL A 8 3.89 -4.50 5.80
N CYS A 9 4.51 -5.22 4.87
CA CYS A 9 4.29 -6.66 4.69
C CYS A 9 4.73 -7.47 5.92
N GLU A 10 5.82 -7.08 6.58
CA GLU A 10 6.28 -7.71 7.83
C GLU A 10 5.25 -7.54 8.96
N ILE A 11 4.61 -6.37 9.05
CA ILE A 11 3.55 -6.10 10.05
C ILE A 11 2.27 -6.86 9.73
N LEU A 12 1.85 -6.86 8.46
CA LEU A 12 0.59 -7.47 8.04
C LEU A 12 0.70 -9.00 7.86
N GLY A 13 1.92 -9.54 7.82
CA GLY A 13 2.17 -10.96 7.62
C GLY A 13 1.87 -11.45 6.21
N SER A 14 1.58 -10.56 5.27
CA SER A 14 1.23 -10.88 3.88
C SER A 14 1.63 -9.77 2.92
N GLY A 15 1.87 -10.17 1.66
CA GLY A 15 2.08 -9.24 0.56
C GLY A 15 0.75 -8.60 0.13
N GLY A 16 0.81 -7.32 -0.26
CA GLY A 16 -0.33 -6.62 -0.84
C GLY A 16 -0.42 -6.87 -2.35
N GLU A 17 -1.62 -6.78 -2.89
CA GLU A 17 -1.87 -6.77 -4.32
C GLU A 17 -1.67 -5.35 -4.87
N LEU A 18 -0.89 -5.20 -5.95
CA LEU A 18 -0.74 -3.91 -6.63
C LEU A 18 -2.03 -3.57 -7.38
N LEU A 19 -2.76 -2.56 -6.92
CA LEU A 19 -3.95 -2.07 -7.60
C LEU A 19 -3.60 -1.11 -8.75
N SER A 20 -2.62 -0.23 -8.51
CA SER A 20 -2.27 0.81 -9.47
C SER A 20 -0.86 1.31 -9.24
N ARG A 21 -0.21 1.72 -10.34
CA ARG A 21 1.10 2.36 -10.34
C ARG A 21 1.10 3.53 -11.30
N ALA A 22 1.65 4.66 -10.85
CA ALA A 22 1.92 5.83 -11.67
C ALA A 22 3.41 6.20 -11.58
N ASP A 23 4.02 6.47 -12.74
CA ASP A 23 5.39 6.94 -12.85
C ASP A 23 5.40 8.19 -13.74
N LEU A 24 5.82 9.31 -13.17
CA LEU A 24 5.88 10.59 -13.87
C LEU A 24 7.19 10.77 -14.67
N GLY A 25 8.10 9.80 -14.66
CA GLY A 25 9.40 9.89 -15.35
C GLY A 25 10.38 10.88 -14.71
N MET A 26 10.09 11.38 -13.50
CA MET A 26 10.90 12.37 -12.79
C MET A 26 11.79 11.75 -11.69
N GLY A 27 11.95 10.43 -11.71
CA GLY A 27 12.74 9.67 -10.74
C GLY A 27 11.88 8.98 -9.68
N PHE A 28 12.51 8.05 -8.94
CA PHE A 28 11.83 7.12 -8.04
C PHE A 28 10.96 7.80 -6.97
N THR A 29 11.37 8.98 -6.48
CA THR A 29 10.61 9.76 -5.47
C THR A 29 9.21 10.16 -5.94
N TYR A 30 8.94 10.14 -7.24
CA TYR A 30 7.63 10.48 -7.83
C TYR A 30 6.86 9.26 -8.32
N VAL A 31 7.41 8.05 -8.15
CA VAL A 31 6.67 6.80 -8.41
C VAL A 31 5.66 6.63 -7.28
N THR A 32 4.38 6.49 -7.64
CA THR A 32 3.28 6.27 -6.71
C THR A 32 2.67 4.90 -6.96
N GLU A 33 2.49 4.12 -5.90
CA GLU A 33 1.98 2.75 -5.96
C GLU A 33 0.87 2.59 -4.91
N LEU A 34 -0.25 2.00 -5.30
CA LEU A 34 -1.34 1.65 -4.41
C LEU A 34 -1.40 0.14 -4.26
N TYR A 35 -1.27 -0.32 -3.02
CA TYR A 35 -1.39 -1.74 -2.69
C TYR A 35 -2.62 -1.97 -1.83
N MET A 36 -3.27 -3.11 -2.05
CA MET A 36 -4.43 -3.55 -1.28
C MET A 36 -4.13 -4.85 -0.54
N TRP A 37 -4.65 -4.94 0.67
CA TRP A 37 -4.74 -6.17 1.44
C TRP A 37 -6.20 -6.47 1.69
N GLU A 38 -6.63 -7.70 1.41
CA GLU A 38 -7.95 -8.16 1.81
C GLU A 38 -7.97 -8.42 3.32
N GLY A 39 -8.98 -7.87 3.98
CA GLY A 39 -9.31 -8.20 5.36
C GLY A 39 -10.14 -9.47 5.39
N ASN A 40 -10.19 -10.14 6.53
CA ASN A 40 -10.90 -11.40 6.61
C ASN A 40 -12.43 -11.24 6.42
N SER A 41 -12.99 -10.03 6.54
CA SER A 41 -14.42 -9.72 6.61
C SER A 41 -15.02 -9.55 5.22
N LEU A 42 -16.35 -9.67 5.11
CA LEU A 42 -17.01 -9.54 3.81
C LEU A 42 -16.80 -8.13 3.27
N GLY A 43 -16.00 -8.00 2.20
CA GLY A 43 -15.60 -6.71 1.61
C GLY A 43 -14.54 -5.95 2.40
N GLY A 44 -13.92 -6.57 3.40
CA GLY A 44 -12.87 -5.97 4.21
C GLY A 44 -11.60 -5.74 3.40
N ASN A 45 -10.98 -4.56 3.53
CA ASN A 45 -9.70 -4.25 2.88
C ASN A 45 -8.95 -3.10 3.55
N ALA A 46 -7.64 -3.08 3.30
CA ALA A 46 -6.76 -1.92 3.52
C ALA A 46 -6.10 -1.54 2.21
N ILE A 47 -6.04 -0.25 1.91
CA ILE A 47 -5.26 0.30 0.79
C ILE A 47 -4.18 1.19 1.37
N VAL A 48 -2.94 0.99 0.94
CA VAL A 48 -1.79 1.83 1.31
C VAL A 48 -1.19 2.44 0.05
N THR A 49 -1.05 3.76 0.05
CA THR A 49 -0.35 4.50 -0.99
C THR A 49 1.11 4.68 -0.60
N PHE A 50 2.01 4.24 -1.46
CA PHE A 50 3.45 4.45 -1.35
C PHE A 50 3.87 5.47 -2.41
N GLN A 51 4.73 6.40 -2.02
CA GLN A 51 5.40 7.31 -2.94
C GLN A 51 6.89 7.34 -2.60
N GLY A 52 7.75 7.19 -3.61
CA GLY A 52 9.20 7.11 -3.38
C GLY A 52 9.61 5.97 -2.45
N GLY A 53 8.87 4.86 -2.49
CA GLY A 53 9.10 3.70 -1.63
C GLY A 53 8.65 3.86 -0.17
N ARG A 54 7.94 4.94 0.19
CA ARG A 54 7.45 5.18 1.55
C ARG A 54 5.95 5.34 1.59
N ALA A 55 5.30 4.77 2.60
CA ALA A 55 3.86 4.92 2.82
C ALA A 55 3.52 6.39 3.13
N VAL A 56 2.70 7.00 2.28
CA VAL A 56 2.27 8.41 2.38
C VAL A 56 0.79 8.57 2.71
N ALA A 57 -0.02 7.55 2.43
CA ALA A 57 -1.43 7.52 2.80
C ALA A 57 -1.90 6.09 3.06
N LYS A 58 -2.98 5.95 3.82
CA LYS A 58 -3.67 4.67 4.01
C LYS A 58 -5.17 4.92 4.19
N ALA A 59 -5.97 3.97 3.75
CA ALA A 59 -7.40 3.89 4.02
C ALA A 59 -7.77 2.43 4.30
N GLN A 60 -8.82 2.21 5.07
CA GLN A 60 -9.33 0.87 5.31
C GLN A 60 -10.84 0.88 5.49
N PHE A 61 -11.48 -0.21 5.08
CA PHE A 61 -12.89 -0.45 5.28
C PHE A 61 -13.11 -1.91 5.64
N GLY A 62 -13.88 -2.18 6.70
CA GLY A 62 -14.31 -3.56 7.01
C GLY A 62 -13.19 -4.58 7.23
N LEU A 63 -11.93 -4.21 7.50
CA LEU A 63 -10.90 -5.16 7.97
C LEU A 63 -11.43 -5.99 9.16
N ARG A 64 -10.99 -7.25 9.35
CA ARG A 64 -11.24 -7.93 10.65
C ARG A 64 -10.11 -7.63 11.60
#